data_AF-A0A821WBL5-F1
#
_entry.id   AF-A0A821WBL5-F1
#
_cell.length_a   1.000
_cell.length_b   1.000
_cell.length_c   1.000
_cell.angle_alpha   90.00
_cell.angle_beta   90.00
_cell.angle_gamma   90.00
#
_symmetry.space_group_name_H-M   'P 1'
#
loop_
_entity.id
_entity.type
_entity.pdbx_description
1 polymer ?
#
loop_
_entity_poly.entity_id
_entity_poly.type
_entity_poly.pdbx_seq_one_letter_code
_entity_poly.pdbx_strand_id
1 'polypeptide(L)'
;IYKTIEATEKSLMEFINTKNSDVSDLFKDLNLPQNTSKGTRKEIEDYYVEKFKQYTLSSNLISRLQARHDIMQKALGATPPGCSAEDKNLIRRPIKPKQIGRAPILGRPRLFGGKLLDYIQVTQQPIPLIISSCVSAINRLGLHNQGIFRVPGAQVDINQFKEAFEKGEDPLVNITGRDMNSVAGVLKLYFRELKEPLFSRDMFDSFISCINNVFRGLRQLVAL
;
A
#
# COMPACT_ATOMS: atom_id res chain seq x y z
N ILE A 1 9.28 -8.69 31.89
CA ILE A 1 9.09 -8.23 30.50
C ILE A 1 8.99 -6.71 30.46
N TYR A 2 7.94 -6.09 31.03
CA TYR A 2 7.78 -4.63 31.01
C TYR A 2 8.97 -3.85 31.62
N LYS A 3 9.41 -4.19 32.85
CA LYS A 3 10.58 -3.55 33.48
C LYS A 3 11.89 -3.70 32.68
N THR A 4 12.00 -4.77 31.89
CA THR A 4 13.18 -5.04 31.07
C THR A 4 13.17 -4.16 29.81
N ILE A 5 11.99 -3.96 29.21
CA ILE A 5 11.77 -3.09 28.06
C ILE A 5 12.08 -1.63 28.45
N GLU A 6 11.55 -1.19 29.58
CA GLU A 6 11.76 0.17 30.11
C GLU A 6 13.25 0.45 30.45
N ALA A 7 13.95 -0.53 31.01
CA ALA A 7 15.38 -0.40 31.30
C ALA A 7 16.23 -0.26 30.02
N THR A 8 15.94 -1.06 29.00
CA THR A 8 16.69 -1.02 27.73
C THR A 8 16.34 0.23 26.91
N GLU A 9 15.09 0.70 26.98
CA GLU A 9 14.66 1.98 26.38
C GLU A 9 15.44 3.14 27.00
N LYS A 10 15.55 3.18 28.34
CA LYS A 10 16.32 4.21 29.04
C LYS A 10 17.80 4.20 28.64
N SER A 11 18.42 3.02 28.53
CA SER A 11 19.81 2.90 28.05
C SER A 11 19.98 3.34 26.59
N LEU A 12 19.04 3.02 25.70
CA LEU A 12 19.07 3.48 24.30
C LEU A 12 18.93 5.00 24.18
N MET A 13 18.08 5.61 25.00
CA MET A 13 17.93 7.06 25.06
C MET A 13 19.20 7.76 25.56
N GLU A 14 19.93 7.15 26.50
CA GLU A 14 21.22 7.64 26.96
C GLU A 14 22.28 7.64 25.85
N PHE A 15 22.32 6.60 25.01
CA PHE A 15 23.17 6.53 23.81
C PHE A 15 22.81 7.54 22.71
N ILE A 16 21.55 7.97 22.64
CA ILE A 16 21.09 8.98 21.66
C ILE A 16 21.42 10.39 22.17
N ASN A 17 21.18 10.67 23.46
CA ASN A 17 21.44 11.98 24.04
C ASN A 17 22.95 12.30 24.18
N THR A 18 23.81 11.30 24.33
CA THR A 18 25.28 11.51 24.33
C THR A 18 25.86 11.89 22.97
N LYS A 19 25.14 11.69 21.85
CA LYS A 19 25.65 11.95 20.49
C LYS A 19 25.24 13.28 19.85
N ASN A 20 24.54 14.16 20.56
CA ASN A 20 24.29 15.53 20.09
C ASN A 20 25.46 16.50 20.33
N SER A 21 26.67 16.01 20.62
CA SER A 21 27.88 16.83 20.74
C SER A 21 29.14 16.04 20.40
N ASP A 22 29.30 15.59 19.15
CA ASP A 22 30.60 15.66 18.46
C ASP A 22 30.45 15.32 16.97
N VAL A 23 30.74 16.27 16.07
CA VAL A 23 30.84 16.07 14.61
C VAL A 23 32.29 15.94 14.14
N SER A 24 33.26 15.87 15.07
CA SER A 24 34.69 15.80 14.77
C SER A 24 35.12 14.54 14.00
N ASP A 25 34.33 13.46 14.08
CA ASP A 25 34.62 12.21 13.35
C ASP A 25 34.34 12.30 11.84
N LEU A 26 33.69 13.36 11.36
CA LEU A 26 33.50 13.59 9.91
C LEU A 26 34.76 14.15 9.23
N PHE A 27 35.80 14.51 10.00
CA PHE A 27 37.02 15.17 9.50
C PHE A 27 38.33 14.40 9.72
N LYS A 28 38.30 13.12 10.12
CA LYS A 28 39.52 12.32 10.25
C LYS A 28 39.55 11.18 9.23
N ASP A 29 40.06 11.50 8.05
CA ASP A 29 40.58 10.51 7.11
C ASP A 29 41.86 9.84 7.66
N LEU A 30 41.93 8.52 7.46
CA LEU A 30 43.08 7.61 7.53
C LEU A 30 43.55 7.07 8.91
N ASN A 31 43.30 5.75 9.06
CA ASN A 31 43.97 4.71 9.88
C ASN A 31 43.40 4.27 11.27
N LEU A 32 42.71 3.11 11.21
CA LEU A 32 42.57 2.01 12.20
C LEU A 32 41.67 2.18 13.46
N PRO A 33 41.28 1.06 14.12
CA PRO A 33 39.91 0.54 14.18
C PRO A 33 39.10 1.07 15.37
N GLN A 34 37.88 1.57 15.12
CA GLN A 34 36.91 1.83 16.19
C GLN A 34 35.96 0.64 16.37
N ASN A 35 36.42 -0.35 17.13
CA ASN A 35 35.60 -1.44 17.63
C ASN A 35 35.55 -1.32 19.15
N THR A 36 34.35 -1.06 19.71
CA THR A 36 33.93 -1.42 21.09
C THR A 36 32.55 -0.89 21.49
N SER A 37 31.99 0.17 20.87
CA SER A 37 30.69 0.73 21.32
C SER A 37 29.49 0.44 20.39
N LYS A 38 29.73 0.17 19.10
CA LYS A 38 28.65 -0.11 18.13
C LYS A 38 27.99 -1.50 18.33
N GLY A 39 28.76 -2.49 18.80
CA GLY A 39 28.25 -3.83 19.10
C GLY A 39 27.25 -3.82 20.26
N THR A 40 27.64 -3.21 21.38
CA THR A 40 26.82 -3.13 22.59
C THR A 40 25.49 -2.39 22.36
N ARG A 41 25.49 -1.30 21.59
CA ARG A 41 24.24 -0.60 21.26
C ARG A 41 23.30 -1.46 20.41
N LYS A 42 23.83 -2.08 19.35
CA LYS A 42 23.03 -2.89 18.44
C LYS A 42 22.45 -4.12 19.16
N GLU A 43 23.21 -4.72 20.06
CA GLU A 43 22.75 -5.81 20.92
C GLU A 43 21.60 -5.37 21.85
N ILE A 44 21.65 -4.15 22.41
CA ILE A 44 20.56 -3.60 23.23
C ILE A 44 19.32 -3.27 22.36
N GLU A 45 19.50 -2.76 21.14
CA GLU A 45 18.41 -2.49 20.19
C GLU A 45 17.69 -3.80 19.79
N ASP A 46 18.45 -4.81 19.37
CA ASP A 46 17.91 -6.11 18.98
C ASP A 46 17.19 -6.79 20.16
N TYR A 47 17.74 -6.68 21.37
CA TYR A 47 17.11 -7.21 22.58
C TYR A 47 15.83 -6.46 22.97
N TYR A 48 15.79 -5.13 22.84
CA TYR A 48 14.59 -4.32 23.07
C TYR A 48 13.46 -4.72 22.10
N VAL A 49 13.77 -4.82 20.80
CA VAL A 49 12.79 -5.16 19.76
C VAL A 49 12.22 -6.56 20.00
N GLU A 50 13.06 -7.54 20.33
CA GLU A 50 12.60 -8.90 20.60
C GLU A 50 11.74 -8.96 21.87
N LYS A 51 12.11 -8.24 22.94
CA LYS A 51 11.29 -8.19 24.17
C LYS A 51 9.98 -7.44 23.97
N PHE A 52 9.96 -6.38 23.18
CA PHE A 52 8.73 -5.64 22.82
C PHE A 52 7.77 -6.49 21.97
N LYS A 53 8.31 -7.24 21.01
CA LYS A 53 7.55 -8.24 20.24
C LYS A 53 6.98 -9.32 21.15
N GLN A 54 7.76 -9.87 22.08
CA GLN A 54 7.23 -10.84 23.03
C GLN A 54 6.18 -10.24 23.96
N TYR A 55 6.33 -8.99 24.40
CA TYR A 55 5.32 -8.30 25.20
C TYR A 55 3.99 -8.19 24.45
N THR A 56 3.99 -7.64 23.23
CA THR A 56 2.77 -7.46 22.43
C THR A 56 2.08 -8.79 22.06
N LEU A 57 2.85 -9.85 21.84
CA LEU A 57 2.29 -11.17 21.54
C LEU A 57 1.79 -11.91 22.80
N SER A 58 2.47 -11.75 23.94
CA SER A 58 2.11 -12.41 25.21
C SER A 58 1.02 -11.67 25.98
N SER A 59 1.03 -10.34 25.99
CA SER A 59 -0.06 -9.51 26.48
C SER A 59 -1.19 -9.52 25.46
N ASN A 60 -2.07 -10.50 25.61
CA ASN A 60 -3.41 -10.20 26.11
C ASN A 60 -4.31 -11.39 25.84
N LEU A 61 -4.08 -12.46 26.61
CA LEU A 61 -5.13 -13.46 26.83
C LEU A 61 -6.40 -12.77 27.33
N ILE A 62 -6.26 -11.75 28.20
CA ILE A 62 -7.37 -10.93 28.71
C ILE A 62 -8.11 -10.22 27.57
N SER A 63 -7.42 -9.45 26.69
CA SER A 63 -8.10 -8.79 25.57
C SER A 63 -8.64 -9.77 24.52
N ARG A 64 -7.99 -10.92 24.31
CA ARG A 64 -8.52 -11.98 23.43
C ARG A 64 -9.73 -12.70 24.02
N LEU A 65 -9.76 -12.89 25.34
CA LEU A 65 -10.89 -13.46 26.07
C LEU A 65 -12.06 -12.48 26.16
N GLN A 66 -11.80 -11.17 26.35
CA GLN A 66 -12.81 -10.12 26.34
C GLN A 66 -13.46 -9.97 24.97
N ALA A 67 -12.67 -9.92 23.89
CA ALA A 67 -13.23 -9.87 22.54
C ALA A 67 -14.10 -11.10 22.21
N ARG A 68 -13.71 -12.29 22.67
CA ARG A 68 -14.53 -13.50 22.51
C ARG A 68 -15.78 -13.50 23.38
N HIS A 69 -15.65 -13.06 24.62
CA HIS A 69 -16.76 -12.91 25.56
C HIS A 69 -17.83 -11.97 25.01
N ASP A 70 -17.45 -10.81 24.49
CA ASP A 70 -18.38 -9.79 23.98
C ASP A 70 -19.14 -10.28 22.74
N ILE A 71 -18.47 -11.04 21.87
CA ILE A 71 -19.10 -11.68 20.70
C ILE A 71 -20.12 -12.73 21.14
N MET A 72 -19.79 -13.57 22.12
CA MET A 72 -20.70 -14.60 22.65
C MET A 72 -21.89 -13.97 23.39
N GLN A 73 -21.66 -12.92 24.18
CA GLN A 73 -22.69 -12.23 24.93
C GLN A 73 -23.70 -11.54 24.01
N LYS A 74 -23.23 -10.95 22.91
CA LYS A 74 -24.08 -10.33 21.89
C LYS A 74 -24.89 -11.35 21.09
N ALA A 75 -24.33 -12.54 20.86
CA ALA A 75 -25.02 -13.65 20.20
C ALA A 75 -26.09 -14.32 21.10
N LEU A 76 -25.94 -14.23 22.42
CA LEU A 76 -26.86 -14.80 23.41
C LEU A 76 -28.02 -13.87 23.79
N GLY A 77 -28.13 -12.69 23.17
CA GLY A 77 -29.37 -11.88 23.20
C GLY A 77 -29.75 -11.25 24.54
N ALA A 78 -28.80 -11.01 25.45
CA ALA A 78 -29.09 -10.30 26.70
C ALA A 78 -29.24 -8.78 26.45
N THR A 79 -30.48 -8.31 26.24
CA THR A 79 -30.85 -6.90 26.36
C THR A 79 -31.05 -6.51 27.84
N PRO A 80 -30.82 -5.25 28.23
CA PRO A 80 -31.39 -4.69 29.47
C PRO A 80 -32.92 -4.53 29.33
N PRO A 81 -33.69 -4.48 30.44
CA PRO A 81 -35.15 -4.46 30.38
C PRO A 81 -35.70 -3.07 30.03
N GLY A 82 -36.50 -2.97 28.96
CA GLY A 82 -37.33 -1.79 28.69
C GLY A 82 -37.71 -1.57 27.21
N CYS A 83 -39.01 -1.73 26.90
CA CYS A 83 -39.74 -1.28 25.71
C CYS A 83 -39.68 -2.15 24.42
N SER A 84 -40.78 -2.91 24.23
CA SER A 84 -41.67 -3.01 23.04
C SER A 84 -41.05 -2.91 21.64
N ALA A 85 -41.44 -3.66 20.61
CA ALA A 85 -42.35 -4.76 20.32
C ALA A 85 -42.21 -4.98 18.79
N GLU A 86 -42.64 -6.14 18.27
CA GLU A 86 -42.95 -6.38 16.84
C GLU A 86 -41.75 -6.37 15.84
N ASP A 87 -41.61 -7.23 14.85
CA ASP A 87 -42.36 -8.40 14.43
C ASP A 87 -41.48 -9.24 13.49
N LYS A 88 -41.90 -10.49 13.29
CA LYS A 88 -41.31 -11.53 12.45
C LYS A 88 -41.46 -11.21 10.95
N ASN A 89 -40.94 -12.16 10.14
CA ASN A 89 -41.34 -12.48 8.74
C ASN A 89 -40.40 -11.91 7.66
N LEU A 90 -39.92 -12.61 6.62
CA LEU A 90 -40.22 -13.91 6.01
C LEU A 90 -39.03 -14.36 5.12
N ILE A 91 -38.78 -15.67 5.09
CA ILE A 91 -38.56 -16.52 3.90
C ILE A 91 -38.06 -15.85 2.60
N ARG A 92 -36.87 -16.23 2.12
CA ARG A 92 -36.64 -17.02 0.87
C ARG A 92 -35.14 -16.99 0.50
N ARG A 93 -34.57 -18.17 0.23
CA ARG A 93 -33.30 -18.28 -0.51
C ARG A 93 -33.51 -17.75 -1.93
N PRO A 94 -32.51 -17.05 -2.49
CA PRO A 94 -32.11 -17.34 -3.86
C PRO A 94 -30.65 -17.79 -3.87
N ILE A 95 -30.42 -18.94 -4.50
CA ILE A 95 -29.10 -19.38 -4.94
C ILE A 95 -28.63 -18.39 -6.03
N LYS A 96 -27.41 -17.81 -5.89
CA LYS A 96 -26.49 -17.32 -6.95
C LYS A 96 -25.33 -16.47 -6.36
N PRO A 97 -24.24 -16.24 -7.11
CA PRO A 97 -23.08 -17.11 -7.35
C PRO A 97 -21.85 -16.69 -6.49
N LYS A 98 -20.78 -17.49 -6.52
CA LYS A 98 -19.49 -17.23 -5.84
C LYS A 98 -19.00 -15.78 -6.06
N GLN A 99 -19.08 -14.91 -5.05
CA GLN A 99 -18.26 -13.70 -4.97
C GLN A 99 -17.09 -13.96 -4.03
N ILE A 100 -15.92 -14.18 -4.64
CA ILE A 100 -14.63 -14.02 -3.97
C ILE A 100 -14.39 -12.52 -3.91
N GLY A 101 -14.84 -11.90 -2.83
CA GLY A 101 -14.64 -10.49 -2.56
C GLY A 101 -14.67 -10.31 -1.06
N ARG A 102 -13.50 -10.41 -0.43
CA ARG A 102 -13.34 -9.94 0.96
C ARG A 102 -13.85 -8.51 1.01
N ALA A 103 -14.71 -8.23 2.00
CA ALA A 103 -15.16 -6.87 2.28
C ALA A 103 -13.94 -5.92 2.31
N PRO A 104 -14.05 -4.71 1.73
CA PRO A 104 -12.96 -3.75 1.80
C PRO A 104 -12.58 -3.55 3.27
N ILE A 105 -11.28 -3.49 3.53
CA ILE A 105 -10.75 -3.03 4.80
C ILE A 105 -11.41 -1.67 5.06
N LEU A 106 -12.18 -1.57 6.13
CA LEU A 106 -13.04 -0.43 6.44
C LEU A 106 -12.22 0.87 6.34
N GLY A 107 -12.53 1.71 5.36
CA GLY A 107 -11.95 3.06 5.20
C GLY A 107 -10.95 3.27 4.06
N ARG A 108 -10.48 2.25 3.32
CA ARG A 108 -9.62 2.47 2.14
C ARG A 108 -10.42 2.49 0.83
N PRO A 109 -10.24 3.51 -0.04
CA PRO A 109 -10.83 3.51 -1.38
C PRO A 109 -10.27 2.34 -2.18
N ARG A 110 -11.10 1.76 -3.06
CA ARG A 110 -10.64 0.70 -3.97
C ARG A 110 -9.60 1.26 -4.93
N LEU A 111 -8.44 0.63 -5.04
CA LEU A 111 -7.40 1.05 -5.99
C LEU A 111 -7.80 0.64 -7.42
N PHE A 112 -8.08 -0.65 -7.65
CA PHE A 112 -8.63 -1.14 -8.92
C PHE A 112 -10.16 -1.19 -8.84
N GLY A 113 -10.85 -0.89 -9.93
CA GLY A 113 -12.33 -0.83 -9.94
C GLY A 113 -12.93 0.43 -9.29
N GLY A 114 -12.09 1.30 -8.71
CA GLY A 114 -12.50 2.53 -8.04
C GLY A 114 -12.51 3.75 -8.97
N LYS A 115 -13.05 4.87 -8.48
CA LYS A 115 -12.84 6.17 -9.12
C LYS A 115 -11.48 6.72 -8.71
N LEU A 116 -10.72 7.21 -9.69
CA LEU A 116 -9.40 7.81 -9.43
C LEU A 116 -9.51 9.02 -8.50
N LEU A 117 -10.51 9.88 -8.69
CA LEU A 117 -10.71 11.08 -7.89
C LEU A 117 -11.01 10.76 -6.42
N ASP A 118 -11.89 9.79 -6.15
CA ASP A 118 -12.19 9.33 -4.79
C ASP A 118 -10.92 8.79 -4.10
N TYR A 119 -10.09 8.06 -4.85
CA TYR A 119 -8.82 7.54 -4.34
C TYR A 119 -7.86 8.67 -3.95
N ILE A 120 -7.68 9.67 -4.83
CA ILE A 120 -6.82 10.84 -4.58
C ILE A 120 -7.33 11.63 -3.36
N GLN A 121 -8.65 11.83 -3.25
CA GLN A 121 -9.24 12.58 -2.14
C GLN A 121 -9.04 11.90 -0.79
N VAL A 122 -9.12 10.57 -0.72
CA VAL A 122 -8.92 9.87 0.56
C VAL A 122 -7.43 9.70 0.89
N THR A 123 -6.60 9.41 -0.10
CA THR A 123 -5.16 9.16 0.13
C THR A 123 -4.32 10.42 0.20
N GLN A 124 -4.84 11.57 -0.25
CA GLN A 124 -4.11 12.83 -0.41
C GLN A 124 -2.87 12.70 -1.30
N GLN A 125 -2.85 11.68 -2.16
CA GLN A 125 -1.79 11.48 -3.15
C GLN A 125 -2.32 11.92 -4.52
N PRO A 126 -1.75 12.96 -5.16
CA PRO A 126 -2.23 13.44 -6.46
C PRO A 126 -2.01 12.41 -7.57
N ILE A 127 -1.02 11.53 -7.42
CA ILE A 127 -0.72 10.43 -8.32
C ILE A 127 -0.68 9.14 -7.48
N PRO A 128 -1.56 8.15 -7.75
CA PRO A 128 -1.52 6.86 -7.07
C PRO A 128 -0.16 6.17 -7.18
N LEU A 129 0.30 5.58 -6.08
CA LEU A 129 1.60 4.90 -5.97
C LEU A 129 1.87 3.89 -7.09
N ILE A 130 0.84 3.13 -7.51
CA ILE A 130 0.96 2.18 -8.63
C ILE A 130 1.45 2.86 -9.91
N ILE A 131 0.98 4.07 -10.21
CA ILE A 131 1.37 4.81 -11.42
C ILE A 131 2.82 5.26 -11.29
N SER A 132 3.17 5.96 -10.21
CA SER A 132 4.52 6.49 -10.03
C SER A 132 5.56 5.37 -9.96
N SER A 133 5.24 4.28 -9.26
CA SER A 133 6.15 3.15 -9.07
C SER A 133 6.35 2.37 -10.37
N CYS A 134 5.27 2.04 -11.12
CA CYS A 134 5.40 1.35 -12.40
C CYS A 134 6.16 2.20 -13.43
N VAL A 135 5.86 3.50 -13.53
CA VAL A 135 6.55 4.41 -14.46
C VAL A 135 8.02 4.53 -14.10
N SER A 136 8.35 4.69 -12.81
CA SER A 136 9.73 4.71 -12.32
C SER A 136 10.49 3.42 -12.66
N ALA A 137 9.89 2.26 -12.39
CA ALA A 137 10.49 0.97 -12.71
C ALA A 137 10.75 0.78 -14.21
N ILE A 138 9.78 1.12 -15.06
CA ILE A 138 9.91 1.02 -16.53
C ILE A 138 10.97 1.98 -17.05
N ASN A 139 11.03 3.22 -16.56
CA ASN A 139 12.04 4.19 -16.97
C ASN A 139 13.45 3.76 -16.57
N ARG A 140 13.61 3.11 -15.41
CA ARG A 140 14.92 2.68 -14.90
C ARG A 140 15.40 1.38 -15.53
N LEU A 141 14.51 0.42 -15.77
CA LEU A 141 14.88 -0.97 -16.10
C LEU A 141 14.24 -1.49 -17.39
N GLY A 142 13.11 -0.91 -17.84
CA GLY A 142 12.28 -1.44 -18.91
C GLY A 142 12.51 -0.87 -20.30
N LEU A 143 13.31 0.20 -20.44
CA LEU A 143 13.49 0.87 -21.74
C LEU A 143 14.25 0.02 -22.77
N HIS A 144 15.06 -0.94 -22.32
CA HIS A 144 15.76 -1.88 -23.19
C HIS A 144 14.93 -3.14 -23.49
N ASN A 145 13.76 -3.32 -22.85
CA ASN A 145 12.89 -4.47 -23.09
C ASN A 145 12.12 -4.29 -24.40
N GLN A 146 12.41 -5.14 -25.39
CA GLN A 146 11.74 -5.10 -26.68
C GLN A 146 10.23 -5.32 -26.53
N GLY A 147 9.45 -4.38 -27.07
CA GLY A 147 7.99 -4.49 -27.09
C GLY A 147 7.32 -4.24 -25.74
N ILE A 148 7.93 -3.45 -24.85
CA ILE A 148 7.27 -2.95 -23.64
C ILE A 148 5.89 -2.36 -23.98
N PHE A 149 4.89 -2.62 -23.13
CA PHE A 149 3.46 -2.35 -23.36
C PHE A 149 2.77 -3.14 -24.49
N ARG A 150 3.50 -3.73 -25.45
CA ARG A 150 2.95 -4.56 -26.53
C ARG A 150 2.94 -6.05 -26.19
N VAL A 151 4.07 -6.60 -25.77
CA VAL A 151 4.22 -8.01 -25.38
C VAL A 151 3.47 -8.24 -24.06
N PRO A 152 2.65 -9.30 -23.92
CA PRO A 152 1.98 -9.60 -22.68
C PRO A 152 2.98 -10.05 -21.60
N GLY A 153 2.78 -9.57 -20.38
CA GLY A 153 3.50 -10.10 -19.21
C GLY A 153 2.87 -11.37 -18.66
N ALA A 154 3.57 -12.03 -17.74
CA ALA A 154 3.07 -13.18 -17.01
C ALA A 154 1.85 -12.81 -16.15
N GLN A 155 0.71 -13.46 -16.40
CA GLN A 155 -0.54 -13.14 -15.68
C GLN A 155 -0.44 -13.37 -14.17
N VAL A 156 0.36 -14.35 -13.75
CA VAL A 156 0.63 -14.64 -12.34
C VAL A 156 1.30 -13.43 -11.67
N ASP A 157 2.32 -12.85 -12.29
CA ASP A 157 3.03 -11.68 -11.77
C ASP A 157 2.13 -10.45 -11.75
N ILE A 158 1.35 -10.23 -12.82
CA ILE A 158 0.38 -9.13 -12.90
C ILE A 158 -0.62 -9.20 -11.73
N ASN A 159 -1.12 -10.40 -11.41
CA ASN A 159 -2.04 -10.61 -10.29
C ASN A 159 -1.35 -10.38 -8.94
N GLN A 160 -0.12 -10.87 -8.76
CA GLN A 160 0.66 -10.64 -7.53
C GLN A 160 0.93 -9.14 -7.32
N PHE A 161 1.30 -8.40 -8.37
CA PHE A 161 1.48 -6.96 -8.30
C PHE A 161 0.20 -6.25 -7.90
N LYS A 162 -0.93 -6.60 -8.55
CA LYS A 162 -2.24 -6.04 -8.21
C LYS A 162 -2.59 -6.28 -6.74
N GLU A 163 -2.40 -7.50 -6.24
CA GLU A 163 -2.69 -7.83 -4.83
C GLU A 163 -1.80 -7.06 -3.85
N ALA A 164 -0.51 -6.90 -4.15
CA ALA A 164 0.41 -6.12 -3.31
C ALA A 164 -0.02 -4.64 -3.27
N PHE A 165 -0.29 -4.03 -4.43
CA PHE A 165 -0.75 -2.64 -4.50
C PHE A 165 -2.10 -2.43 -3.79
N GLU A 166 -3.05 -3.36 -3.90
CA GLU A 166 -4.34 -3.30 -3.17
C GLU A 166 -4.16 -3.38 -1.65
N LYS A 167 -3.12 -4.08 -1.16
CA LYS A 167 -2.73 -4.06 0.26
C LYS A 167 -2.04 -2.74 0.66
N GLY A 168 -1.70 -1.89 -0.30
CA GLY A 168 -0.92 -0.67 -0.13
C GLY A 168 0.57 -0.92 0.07
N GLU A 169 1.06 -2.06 -0.40
CA GLU A 169 2.48 -2.36 -0.51
C GLU A 169 3.00 -1.87 -1.88
N ASP A 170 4.30 -1.62 -1.98
CA ASP A 170 4.95 -1.38 -3.27
C ASP A 170 5.88 -2.57 -3.63
N PRO A 171 5.43 -3.46 -4.53
CA PRO A 171 6.21 -4.62 -4.93
C PRO A 171 7.41 -4.27 -5.84
N LEU A 172 7.57 -3.01 -6.25
CA LEU A 172 8.56 -2.59 -7.26
C LEU A 172 9.76 -1.83 -6.68
N VAL A 173 9.73 -1.38 -5.42
CA VAL A 173 10.80 -0.57 -4.79
C VAL A 173 12.19 -1.17 -4.95
N ASN A 174 12.30 -2.50 -4.77
CA ASN A 174 13.56 -3.24 -4.84
C ASN A 174 13.55 -4.28 -5.98
N ILE A 175 12.86 -3.98 -7.08
CA ILE A 175 12.72 -4.96 -8.15
C ILE A 175 14.04 -5.17 -8.88
N THR A 176 14.56 -6.39 -8.80
CA THR A 176 15.71 -6.86 -9.56
C THR A 176 15.30 -8.11 -10.33
N GLY A 177 15.38 -8.06 -11.67
CA GLY A 177 15.17 -9.26 -12.49
C GLY A 177 13.73 -9.76 -12.66
N ARG A 178 12.69 -9.01 -12.26
CA ARG A 178 11.29 -9.33 -12.66
C ARG A 178 10.99 -8.85 -14.07
N ASP A 179 10.03 -9.51 -14.73
CA ASP A 179 9.61 -9.20 -16.09
C ASP A 179 8.93 -7.83 -16.20
N MET A 180 9.56 -6.91 -16.94
CA MET A 180 9.04 -5.56 -17.18
C MET A 180 7.74 -5.58 -18.00
N ASN A 181 7.47 -6.63 -18.78
CA ASN A 181 6.18 -6.77 -19.46
C ASN A 181 5.04 -6.97 -18.47
N SER A 182 5.31 -7.62 -17.33
CA SER A 182 4.35 -7.80 -16.24
C SER A 182 4.13 -6.49 -15.46
N VAL A 183 5.17 -5.67 -15.27
CA VAL A 183 5.02 -4.30 -14.71
C VAL A 183 4.18 -3.42 -15.64
N ALA A 184 4.47 -3.42 -16.94
CA ALA A 184 3.62 -2.75 -17.93
C ALA A 184 2.20 -3.33 -17.96
N GLY A 185 2.08 -4.65 -17.75
CA GLY A 185 0.82 -5.37 -17.66
C GLY A 185 -0.07 -4.89 -16.51
N VAL A 186 0.47 -4.77 -15.29
CA VAL A 186 -0.29 -4.29 -14.13
C VAL A 186 -0.65 -2.80 -14.25
N LEU A 187 0.21 -1.98 -14.84
CA LEU A 187 -0.09 -0.58 -15.11
C LEU A 187 -1.25 -0.43 -16.12
N LYS A 188 -1.23 -1.21 -17.21
CA LYS A 188 -2.34 -1.26 -18.17
C LYS A 188 -3.63 -1.76 -17.51
N LEU A 189 -3.51 -2.80 -16.67
CA LEU A 189 -4.65 -3.36 -15.95
C LEU A 189 -5.31 -2.31 -15.05
N TYR A 190 -4.51 -1.51 -14.35
CA TYR A 190 -5.00 -0.44 -13.49
C TYR A 190 -5.89 0.54 -14.25
N PHE A 191 -5.39 1.13 -15.35
CA PHE A 191 -6.18 2.08 -16.15
C PHE A 191 -7.42 1.43 -16.79
N ARG A 192 -7.33 0.16 -17.18
CA ARG A 192 -8.46 -0.59 -17.75
C ARG A 192 -9.58 -0.84 -16.74
N GLU A 193 -9.22 -1.06 -15.47
CA GLU A 193 -10.17 -1.37 -14.41
C GLU A 193 -10.66 -0.13 -13.65
N LEU A 194 -10.22 1.08 -13.98
CA LEU A 194 -10.81 2.29 -13.39
C LEU A 194 -12.32 2.32 -13.65
N LYS A 195 -13.09 2.79 -12.66
CA LYS A 195 -14.55 2.90 -12.77
C LYS A 195 -14.98 3.80 -13.93
N GLU A 196 -14.21 4.86 -14.13
CA GLU A 196 -14.32 5.77 -15.27
C GLU A 196 -12.95 5.80 -15.97
N PRO A 197 -12.90 5.78 -17.31
CA PRO A 197 -11.62 5.83 -18.03
C PRO A 197 -10.89 7.13 -17.67
N LEU A 198 -9.55 7.08 -17.65
CA LEU A 198 -8.71 8.23 -17.32
C LEU A 198 -9.10 9.48 -18.14
N PHE A 199 -9.43 9.27 -19.41
CA PHE A 199 -10.07 10.26 -20.26
C PHE A 199 -11.55 9.94 -20.37
N SER A 200 -12.37 10.72 -19.67
CA SER A 200 -13.82 10.58 -19.67
C SER A 200 -14.41 10.80 -21.06
N ARG A 201 -15.57 10.20 -21.33
CA ARG A 201 -16.23 10.30 -22.65
C ARG A 201 -16.59 11.74 -23.02
N ASP A 202 -16.88 12.56 -22.01
CA ASP A 202 -17.22 13.98 -22.20
C ASP A 202 -16.04 14.78 -22.78
N MET A 203 -14.80 14.30 -22.63
CA MET A 203 -13.61 14.91 -23.22
C MET A 203 -13.40 14.53 -24.68
N PHE A 204 -14.13 13.54 -25.21
CA PHE A 204 -13.90 12.99 -26.56
C PHE A 204 -14.07 14.06 -27.64
N ASP A 205 -15.18 14.80 -27.63
CA ASP A 205 -15.43 15.85 -28.62
C ASP A 205 -14.37 16.96 -28.56
N SER A 206 -13.91 17.29 -27.35
CA SER A 206 -12.80 18.25 -27.16
C SER A 206 -11.49 17.72 -27.77
N PHE A 207 -11.17 16.44 -27.58
CA PHE A 207 -10.01 15.81 -28.21
C PHE A 207 -10.12 15.80 -29.74
N ILE A 208 -11.26 15.39 -30.30
CA ILE A 208 -11.47 15.35 -31.75
C ILE A 208 -11.39 16.75 -32.35
N SER A 209 -12.00 17.75 -31.71
CA SER A 209 -11.90 19.16 -32.13
C SER A 209 -10.44 19.64 -32.14
N CYS A 210 -9.69 19.38 -31.06
CA CYS A 210 -8.28 19.73 -30.97
C CYS A 210 -7.45 19.09 -32.10
N ILE A 211 -7.61 17.79 -32.31
CA ILE A 211 -6.93 17.04 -33.37
C ILE A 211 -7.25 17.62 -34.76
N ASN A 212 -8.52 17.92 -35.04
CA ASN A 212 -8.94 18.50 -36.32
C ASN A 212 -8.36 19.89 -36.56
N ASN A 213 -8.25 20.72 -35.51
CA ASN A 213 -7.64 22.04 -35.61
C ASN A 213 -6.13 21.94 -35.88
N VAL A 214 -5.42 21.03 -35.23
CA VAL A 214 -4.00 20.75 -35.51
C VAL A 214 -3.81 20.31 -36.97
N PHE A 215 -4.63 19.40 -37.47
CA PHE A 215 -4.54 18.95 -38.86
C PHE A 215 -4.89 20.04 -39.88
N ARG A 216 -5.84 20.94 -39.57
CA ARG A 216 -6.13 22.10 -40.42
C ARG A 216 -4.93 23.06 -40.48
N GLY A 217 -4.29 23.33 -39.34
CA GLY A 217 -3.08 24.16 -39.28
C GLY A 217 -1.93 23.56 -40.09
N LEU A 218 -1.69 22.24 -39.97
CA LEU A 218 -0.68 21.53 -40.76
C LEU A 218 -1.00 21.54 -42.25
N ARG A 219 -2.27 21.36 -42.65
CA ARG A 219 -2.68 21.45 -44.06
C ARG A 219 -2.48 22.85 -44.64
N GLN A 220 -2.73 23.91 -43.87
CA GLN A 220 -2.45 25.29 -44.32
C GLN A 220 -0.94 25.55 -44.46
N LEU A 221 -0.11 24.96 -43.60
CA LEU A 221 1.35 25.07 -43.66
C LEU A 221 1.98 24.30 -44.82
N VAL A 222 1.41 23.16 -45.22
CA VAL A 222 1.90 22.32 -46.33
C VAL A 222 1.31 22.75 -47.68
N ALA A 223 0.24 23.55 -47.68
CA ALA A 223 -0.36 24.13 -48.89
C ALA A 223 0.26 25.49 -49.29
N LEU A 224 1.32 25.92 -48.61
CA LEU A 224 2.20 27.06 -48.95
C LEU A 224 3.57 26.54 -49.37
#